data_AF-A0A538DEF2-F1
#
_entry.id   AF-A0A538DEF2-F1
#
_cell.length_a   1.000
_cell.length_b   1.000
_cell.length_c   1.000
_cell.angle_alpha   90.00
_cell.angle_beta   90.00
_cell.angle_gamma   90.00
#
_symmetry.space_group_name_H-M   'P 1'
#
loop_
_entity.id
_entity.type
_entity.pdbx_description
1 polymer ?
#
loop_
_entity_poly.entity_id
_entity_poly.type
_entity_poly.pdbx_seq_one_letter_code
_entity_poly.pdbx_strand_id
1 'polypeptide(L)' 'MDEARAVLARLDRIEALEREGAPPGVLLEELRGLVHEAEVWAKLEGDERARRAVDDCDAAFAQPVS' A
#
# COMPACT_ATOMS: atom_id res chain seq x y z
N MET A 1 2.32 6.93 16.69
CA MET A 1 0.97 6.43 17.03
C MET A 1 -0.12 7.01 16.10
N ASP A 2 0.21 7.92 15.19
CA ASP A 2 -0.71 8.45 14.17
C ASP A 2 -0.65 7.63 12.86
N GLU A 3 0.48 6.97 12.63
CA GLU A 3 0.80 6.16 11.46
C GLU A 3 -0.14 4.96 11.32
N ALA A 4 -0.32 4.20 12.41
CA ALA A 4 -1.25 3.07 12.43
C ALA A 4 -2.71 3.52 12.18
N ARG A 5 -3.09 4.72 12.64
CA ARG A 5 -4.43 5.28 12.41
C ARG A 5 -4.62 5.71 10.97
N ALA A 6 -3.60 6.30 10.35
CA ALA A 6 -3.60 6.66 8.93
C ALA A 6 -3.73 5.42 8.03
N VAL A 7 -3.00 4.34 8.34
CA VAL A 7 -3.10 3.05 7.63
C VAL A 7 -4.51 2.50 7.72
N LEU A 8 -5.09 2.42 8.92
CA LEU A 8 -6.45 1.91 9.11
C LEU A 8 -7.48 2.75 8.34
N ALA A 9 -7.38 4.07 8.40
CA ALA A 9 -8.30 4.95 7.66
C ALA A 9 -8.20 4.78 6.13
N ARG A 10 -7.00 4.47 5.61
CA ARG A 10 -6.79 4.20 4.19
C ARG A 10 -7.29 2.80 3.79
N LEU A 11 -7.14 1.80 4.65
CA LEU A 11 -7.74 0.47 4.46
C LEU A 11 -9.28 0.55 4.45
N ASP A 12 -9.89 1.28 5.38
CA ASP A 12 -11.34 1.52 5.41
C ASP A 12 -11.84 2.15 4.10
N ARG A 13 -11.05 3.06 3.52
CA ARG A 13 -11.35 3.67 2.22
C ARG A 13 -11.27 2.67 1.08
N ILE A 14 -10.26 1.81 1.05
CA ILE A 14 -10.12 0.76 0.02
C ILE A 14 -11.33 -0.19 0.07
N GLU A 15 -11.73 -0.63 1.27
CA GLU A 15 -12.92 -1.46 1.43
C GLU A 15 -14.21 -0.77 0.97
N ALA A 16 -14.31 0.55 1.17
CA ALA A 16 -15.43 1.34 0.66
C ALA A 16 -15.45 1.37 -0.87
N LEU A 17 -14.30 1.66 -1.50
CA LEU A 17 -14.14 1.69 -2.95
C LEU A 17 -14.43 0.32 -3.58
N GLU A 18 -13.99 -0.78 -2.95
CA GLU A 18 -14.31 -2.14 -3.38
C GLU A 18 -15.82 -2.41 -3.36
N ARG A 19 -16.50 -2.06 -2.27
CA ARG A 19 -17.96 -2.21 -2.14
C ARG A 19 -18.74 -1.35 -3.14
N GLU A 20 -18.22 -0.19 -3.48
CA GLU A 20 -18.81 0.72 -4.46
C GLU A 20 -18.53 0.30 -5.91
N GLY A 21 -17.71 -0.74 -6.13
CA GLY A 21 -17.34 -1.19 -7.47
C GLY A 21 -16.47 -0.17 -8.21
N ALA A 22 -15.63 0.56 -7.49
CA ALA A 22 -14.75 1.56 -8.08
C ALA A 22 -13.81 0.94 -9.12
N PRO A 23 -13.40 1.71 -10.15
CA PRO A 23 -12.49 1.21 -11.17
C PRO A 23 -11.19 0.66 -10.55
N PRO A 24 -10.63 -0.45 -11.08
CA PRO A 24 -9.41 -1.06 -10.51
C PRO A 24 -8.24 -0.09 -10.36
N GLY A 25 -8.12 0.89 -11.26
CA GLY A 25 -7.10 1.93 -11.18
C GLY A 25 -7.16 2.76 -9.89
N VAL A 26 -8.36 3.02 -9.36
CA VAL A 26 -8.57 3.81 -8.14
C VAL A 26 -8.12 3.03 -6.90
N LEU A 27 -8.45 1.73 -6.83
CA LEU A 27 -7.98 0.86 -5.74
C LEU A 27 -6.45 0.73 -5.78
N LEU A 28 -5.88 0.55 -6.98
CA LEU A 28 -4.43 0.43 -7.16
C LEU A 28 -3.68 1.69 -6.75
N GLU A 29 -4.27 2.89 -6.87
CA GLU A 29 -3.66 4.12 -6.35
C GLU A 29 -3.59 4.13 -4.82
N GLU A 30 -4.67 3.74 -4.14
CA GLU A 30 -4.68 3.68 -2.67
C GLU A 30 -3.71 2.60 -2.14
N LEU A 31 -3.64 1.44 -2.81
CA LEU A 31 -2.69 0.37 -2.49
C LEU A 31 -1.23 0.80 -2.69
N ARG A 32 -0.91 1.47 -3.80
CA ARG A 32 0.44 2.04 -4.03
C ARG A 32 0.80 3.06 -2.96
N GLY A 33 -0.16 3.86 -2.50
CA GLY A 33 0.03 4.79 -1.38
C GLY A 33 0.45 4.09 -0.09
N LEU A 34 -0.26 3.03 0.30
CA LEU A 34 0.09 2.23 1.48
C LEU A 34 1.48 1.61 1.40
N VAL A 35 1.84 1.10 0.22
CA VAL A 35 3.14 0.49 0.01
C VAL A 35 4.24 1.53 0.15
N HIS A 36 4.10 2.68 -0.50
CA HIS A 36 5.06 3.78 -0.37
C HIS A 36 5.28 4.20 1.09
N GLU A 37 4.20 4.36 1.86
CA GLU A 37 4.26 4.67 3.29
C GLU A 37 5.02 3.60 4.07
N ALA A 38 4.73 2.31 3.80
CA ALA A 38 5.44 1.19 4.41
C ALA A 38 6.93 1.18 4.05
N GLU A 39 7.31 1.55 2.82
CA GLU A 39 8.73 1.64 2.46
C GLU A 39 9.47 2.74 3.20
N VAL A 40 8.82 3.88 3.38
CA VAL A 40 9.40 5.02 4.08
C VAL A 40 9.71 4.59 5.52
N TRP A 41 8.81 3.87 6.17
CA TRP A 41 9.04 3.33 7.51
C TRP A 41 10.12 2.25 7.52
N ALA A 42 10.08 1.31 6.57
CA ALA A 42 11.09 0.26 6.41
C ALA A 42 12.51 0.84 6.27
N LYS A 43 12.66 1.90 5.46
CA LYS A 43 13.93 2.60 5.24
C LYS A 43 14.40 3.34 6.49
N LEU A 44 13.48 3.88 7.30
CA LEU A 44 13.80 4.57 8.55
C LEU A 44 14.16 3.60 9.69
N GLU A 45 13.53 2.44 9.75
CA GLU A 45 13.82 1.42 10.78
C GLU A 45 15.08 0.58 10.47
N GLY A 46 15.58 0.60 9.23
CA GLY A 46 16.86 0.01 8.86
C GLY A 46 16.89 -1.53 8.89
N ASP A 47 15.73 -2.18 8.78
CA ASP A 47 15.62 -3.65 8.75
C ASP A 47 15.64 -4.17 7.31
N GLU A 48 16.61 -5.03 6.99
CA GLU A 48 16.77 -5.75 5.72
C GLU A 48 15.47 -6.43 5.26
N ARG A 49 14.69 -6.95 6.22
CA ARG A 49 13.43 -7.65 5.94
C ARG A 49 12.35 -6.70 5.45
N ALA A 50 12.30 -5.51 6.02
CA ALA A 50 11.34 -4.47 5.64
C ALA A 50 11.67 -3.94 4.24
N ARG A 51 12.96 -3.75 3.93
CA ARG A 51 13.44 -3.36 2.60
C ARG A 51 13.05 -4.37 1.50
N ARG A 52 13.03 -5.66 1.83
CA ARG A 52 12.64 -6.71 0.88
C ARG A 52 11.14 -6.76 0.63
N ALA A 53 10.33 -6.54 1.66
CA ALA A 53 8.87 -6.46 1.52
C ALA A 53 8.42 -5.31 0.60
N VAL A 54 9.18 -4.20 0.62
CA VAL A 54 9.00 -3.07 -0.30
C VAL A 54 9.24 -3.49 -1.75
N ASP A 55 10.41 -4.09 -2.03
CA ASP A 55 10.78 -4.51 -3.38
C ASP A 55 9.76 -5.51 -3.96
N ASP A 56 9.24 -6.42 -3.13
CA ASP A 56 8.21 -7.38 -3.50
C ASP A 56 6.87 -6.71 -3.85
N CYS A 57 6.49 -5.67 -3.10
CA CYS A 57 5.27 -4.90 -3.38
C CYS A 57 5.39 -4.13 -4.70
N ASP A 58 6.48 -3.41 -4.91
CA ASP A 58 6.74 -2.68 -6.15
C ASP A 58 6.72 -3.62 -7.36
N ALA A 59 7.33 -4.79 -7.23
CA ALA A 59 7.32 -5.82 -8.26
C ALA A 59 5.91 -6.35 -8.55
N ALA A 60 5.03 -6.40 -7.55
CA ALA A 60 3.63 -6.81 -7.73
C ALA A 60 2.80 -5.73 -8.43
N PHE A 61 3.00 -4.45 -8.11
CA PHE A 61 2.27 -3.33 -8.74
C PHE A 61 2.77 -2.97 -10.14
N ALA A 62 4.00 -3.34 -10.49
CA ALA A 62 4.55 -3.16 -11.83
C ALA A 62 4.01 -4.18 -12.84
N GLN A 63 3.32 -5.24 -12.39
CA GLN A 63 2.75 -6.24 -13.30
C GLN A 63 1.41 -5.74 -13.85
N PRO A 64 1.18 -5.81 -15.17
CA PRO A 64 -0.14 -5.53 -15.72
C PRO A 64 -1.12 -6.59 -15.22
N VAL A 65 -2.25 -6.16 -14.66
CA VAL A 65 -3.39 -7.05 -14.40
C VAL A 65 -3.89 -7.63 -15.72
N SER A 66 -3.72 -8.95 -15.88
CA SER A 66 -4.20 -9.75 -17.01
C SER A 66 -5.72 -9.88 -17.02
#